data_AF-A0A316EED3-F1
#
_entry.id   AF-A0A316EED3-F1
#
_cell.length_a   1.000
_cell.length_b   1.000
_cell.length_c   1.000
_cell.angle_alpha   90.00
_cell.angle_beta   90.00
_cell.angle_gamma   90.00
#
_symmetry.space_group_name_H-M   'P 1'
#
loop_
_entity.id
_entity.type
_entity.pdbx_description
1 polymer ?
#
loop_
_entity_poly.entity_id
_entity_poly.type
_entity_poly.pdbx_seq_one_letter_code
_entity_poly.pdbx_strand_id
1 'polypeptide(L)'
;MRIVPRKIVVRHVPPVRADCADCRTGSLSEHLSALMAPISRGSRDAFVTLFDHTRGTVRAGINSRLRDPHSAAAVFAATYVEVWWLAGSHTDPEVDVIAWIDRIVDRRSAEAGPDPVAPPKEPGSVDAADPQHLRAALELSSLLGRPVDSLTRLDLGRC
;
A
#
# COMPACT_ATOMS: atom_id res chain seq x y z
N MET A 1 -50.55 -3.99 -56.24
CA MET A 1 -49.29 -3.41 -55.75
C MET A 1 -49.50 -2.99 -54.29
N ARG A 2 -49.00 -3.75 -53.30
CA ARG A 2 -49.21 -3.49 -51.87
C ARG A 2 -47.84 -3.19 -51.24
N ILE A 3 -47.69 -1.99 -50.68
CA ILE A 3 -46.52 -1.58 -49.90
C ILE A 3 -46.69 -2.12 -48.48
N VAL A 4 -45.72 -2.90 -48.00
CA VAL A 4 -45.68 -3.38 -46.61
C VAL A 4 -44.65 -2.53 -45.86
N PRO A 5 -45.00 -1.86 -44.75
CA PRO A 5 -44.04 -1.05 -44.01
C PRO A 5 -43.08 -1.94 -43.22
N ARG A 6 -41.78 -1.65 -43.30
CA ARG A 6 -40.75 -2.29 -42.47
C ARG A 6 -40.89 -1.84 -41.02
N LYS A 7 -41.07 -2.79 -40.11
CA LYS A 7 -40.98 -2.57 -38.66
C LYS A 7 -39.55 -2.16 -38.29
N ILE A 8 -39.42 -0.97 -37.71
CA ILE A 8 -38.19 -0.53 -37.05
C ILE A 8 -38.12 -1.28 -35.71
N VAL A 9 -37.12 -2.15 -35.58
CA VAL A 9 -36.77 -2.77 -34.31
C VAL A 9 -35.97 -1.75 -33.52
N VAL A 10 -36.63 -1.11 -32.54
CA VAL A 10 -35.94 -0.32 -31.53
C VAL A 10 -35.16 -1.30 -30.65
N ARG A 11 -33.83 -1.32 -30.80
CA ARG A 11 -32.96 -2.04 -29.87
C ARG A 11 -33.05 -1.35 -28.52
N HIS A 12 -33.59 -2.05 -27.53
CA HIS A 12 -33.49 -1.66 -26.14
C HIS A 12 -32.02 -1.76 -25.73
N VAL A 13 -31.36 -0.62 -25.59
CA VAL A 13 -30.02 -0.51 -24.99
C VAL A 13 -30.23 -0.51 -23.47
N PRO A 14 -29.69 -1.48 -22.71
CA PRO A 14 -29.79 -1.46 -21.27
C PRO A 14 -29.01 -0.26 -20.71
N PRO A 15 -29.45 0.34 -19.60
CA PRO A 15 -28.74 1.47 -19.01
C PRO A 15 -27.41 1.00 -18.41
N VAL A 16 -26.29 1.30 -19.08
CA VAL A 16 -24.95 1.17 -18.47
C VAL A 16 -24.75 2.37 -17.55
N ARG A 17 -25.23 2.25 -16.32
CA ARG A 17 -24.79 3.09 -15.19
C ARG A 17 -24.81 2.27 -13.90
N ALA A 18 -23.82 1.39 -13.78
CA ALA A 18 -23.23 1.00 -12.51
C ALA A 18 -21.80 1.57 -12.51
N ASP A 19 -21.43 2.19 -11.39
CA ASP A 19 -20.32 3.12 -11.23
C ASP A 19 -18.95 2.68 -11.76
N CYS A 20 -18.24 3.60 -12.45
CA CYS A 20 -16.89 3.36 -12.96
C CYS A 20 -15.83 3.15 -11.86
N ALA A 21 -16.16 3.43 -10.60
CA ALA A 21 -15.24 3.24 -9.48
C ALA A 21 -14.97 1.75 -9.23
N ASP A 22 -16.00 0.90 -9.25
CA ASP A 22 -15.87 -0.52 -8.92
C ASP A 22 -15.07 -1.29 -9.99
N CYS A 23 -15.27 -0.98 -11.28
CA CYS A 23 -14.48 -1.60 -12.36
C CYS A 23 -12.99 -1.22 -12.27
N ARG A 24 -12.68 0.03 -11.87
CA ARG A 24 -11.30 0.47 -11.70
C ARG A 24 -10.64 -0.21 -10.50
N THR A 25 -11.39 -0.40 -9.41
CA THR A 25 -10.89 -1.10 -8.22
C THR A 25 -10.64 -2.58 -8.51
N GLY A 26 -11.54 -3.26 -9.23
CA GLY A 26 -11.35 -4.64 -9.67
C GLY A 26 -10.11 -4.80 -10.56
N SER A 27 -9.93 -3.90 -11.54
CA SER A 27 -8.75 -3.89 -12.41
C SER A 27 -7.45 -3.62 -11.66
N LEU A 28 -7.46 -2.78 -10.62
CA LEU A 28 -6.29 -2.53 -9.79
C LEU A 28 -5.94 -3.76 -8.93
N SER A 29 -6.95 -4.41 -8.32
CA SER A 29 -6.73 -5.61 -7.49
C SER A 29 -6.11 -6.74 -8.31
N GLU A 30 -6.65 -7.01 -9.50
CA GLU A 30 -6.08 -8.00 -10.44
C GLU A 30 -4.65 -7.64 -10.84
N HIS A 31 -4.38 -6.36 -11.13
CA HIS A 31 -3.04 -5.88 -11.48
C HIS A 31 -2.05 -6.10 -10.32
N LEU A 32 -2.43 -5.74 -9.09
CA LEU A 32 -1.58 -5.94 -7.91
C LEU A 32 -1.31 -7.42 -7.64
N SER A 33 -2.33 -8.27 -7.80
CA SER A 33 -2.18 -9.73 -7.67
C SER A 33 -1.19 -10.29 -8.69
N ALA A 34 -1.24 -9.82 -9.95
CA ALA A 34 -0.31 -10.22 -11.00
C ALA A 34 1.16 -9.84 -10.73
N LEU A 35 1.42 -8.81 -9.90
CA LEU A 35 2.78 -8.39 -9.52
C LEU A 35 3.42 -9.33 -8.49
N MET A 36 2.63 -10.07 -7.71
CA MET A 36 3.15 -10.90 -6.60
C MET A 36 4.07 -12.02 -7.09
N ALA A 37 3.74 -12.67 -8.21
CA ALA A 37 4.55 -13.77 -8.73
C ALA A 37 5.94 -13.32 -9.26
N PRO A 38 6.08 -12.21 -9.98
CA PRO A 38 7.40 -11.61 -10.25
C PRO A 38 8.17 -11.22 -8.99
N ILE A 39 7.50 -10.61 -7.99
CA ILE A 39 8.17 -10.19 -6.74
C ILE A 39 8.72 -11.41 -5.99
N SER A 40 7.97 -12.51 -5.92
CA SER A 40 8.43 -13.74 -5.26
C SER A 40 9.65 -14.37 -5.94
N ARG A 41 9.90 -14.05 -7.21
CA ARG A 41 11.11 -14.41 -7.96
C ARG A 41 12.23 -13.37 -7.87
N GLY A 42 12.08 -12.34 -7.04
CA GLY A 42 13.07 -11.29 -6.82
C GLY A 42 13.01 -10.13 -7.82
N SER A 43 11.90 -9.93 -8.54
CA SER A 43 11.75 -8.76 -9.43
C SER A 43 11.57 -7.47 -8.64
N ARG A 44 12.63 -6.64 -8.58
CA ARG A 44 12.57 -5.31 -7.97
C ARG A 44 11.65 -4.36 -8.73
N ASP A 45 11.59 -4.43 -10.06
CA ASP A 45 10.73 -3.55 -10.87
C ASP A 45 9.25 -3.78 -10.57
N ALA A 46 8.85 -5.05 -10.40
CA ALA A 46 7.49 -5.39 -9.99
C ALA A 46 7.19 -4.89 -8.57
N PHE A 47 8.16 -4.97 -7.66
CA PHE A 47 8.04 -4.44 -6.30
C PHE A 47 7.90 -2.92 -6.29
N VAL A 48 8.71 -2.20 -7.08
CA VAL A 48 8.59 -0.74 -7.24
C VAL A 48 7.22 -0.35 -7.78
N THR A 49 6.70 -1.11 -8.75
CA THR A 49 5.36 -0.89 -9.31
C THR A 49 4.27 -1.07 -8.25
N LEU A 50 4.33 -2.16 -7.47
CA LEU A 50 3.41 -2.39 -6.34
C LEU A 50 3.52 -1.26 -5.31
N PHE A 51 4.74 -0.84 -4.97
CA PHE A 51 4.99 0.25 -4.04
C PHE A 51 4.32 1.55 -4.53
N ASP A 52 4.54 1.94 -5.78
CA ASP A 52 4.00 3.19 -6.33
C ASP A 52 2.47 3.21 -6.35
N HIS A 53 1.83 2.07 -6.60
CA HIS A 53 0.37 1.94 -6.56
C HIS A 53 -0.22 1.96 -5.14
N THR A 54 0.51 1.47 -4.14
CA THR A 54 -0.07 1.21 -2.81
C THR A 54 0.38 2.19 -1.73
N ARG A 55 1.51 2.90 -1.93
CA ARG A 55 2.16 3.75 -0.90
C ARG A 55 1.23 4.79 -0.28
N GLY A 56 0.33 5.38 -1.07
CA GLY A 56 -0.62 6.38 -0.58
C GLY A 56 -1.62 5.78 0.41
N THR A 57 -2.26 4.67 0.02
CA THR A 57 -3.24 3.96 0.85
C THR A 57 -2.60 3.40 2.12
N VAL A 58 -1.42 2.78 2.00
CA VAL A 58 -0.68 2.23 3.14
C VAL A 58 -0.26 3.34 4.12
N ARG A 59 0.23 4.47 3.60
CA ARG A 59 0.58 5.63 4.43
C ARG A 59 -0.62 6.18 5.19
N ALA A 60 -1.75 6.35 4.50
CA ALA A 60 -2.98 6.83 5.13
C ALA A 60 -3.44 5.89 6.26
N GLY A 61 -3.39 4.57 6.02
CA GLY A 61 -3.70 3.56 7.02
C GLY A 61 -2.77 3.58 8.23
N ILE A 62 -1.47 3.80 8.04
CA ILE A 62 -0.53 3.89 9.17
C ILE A 62 -0.78 5.16 9.98
N ASN A 63 -0.97 6.31 9.30
CA ASN A 63 -1.20 7.60 9.95
C ASN A 63 -2.52 7.66 10.73
N SER A 64 -3.51 6.82 10.39
CA SER A 64 -4.74 6.69 11.19
C SER A 64 -4.54 5.89 12.48
N ARG A 65 -3.49 5.05 12.56
CA ARG A 65 -3.18 4.17 13.70
C ARG A 65 -2.11 4.76 14.62
N LEU A 66 -1.11 5.43 14.06
CA LEU A 66 0.04 5.96 14.77
C LEU A 66 0.09 7.48 14.70
N ARG A 67 0.22 8.12 15.87
CA ARG A 67 0.36 9.58 15.99
C ARG A 67 1.81 10.05 15.89
N ASP A 68 2.75 9.24 16.36
CA ASP A 68 4.16 9.56 16.31
C ASP A 68 4.70 9.39 14.88
N PRO A 69 5.22 10.45 14.24
CA PRO A 69 5.70 10.38 12.86
C PRO A 69 6.93 9.48 12.69
N HIS A 70 7.76 9.31 13.73
CA HIS A 70 8.93 8.43 13.67
C HIS A 70 8.51 6.95 13.63
N SER A 71 7.61 6.55 14.52
CA SER A 71 6.98 5.23 14.54
C SER A 71 6.21 4.95 13.24
N ALA A 72 5.48 5.94 12.73
CA ALA A 72 4.76 5.81 11.45
C ALA A 72 5.71 5.60 10.26
N ALA A 73 6.84 6.32 10.21
CA ALA A 73 7.85 6.13 9.18
C ALA A 73 8.52 4.75 9.26
N ALA A 74 8.80 4.28 10.48
CA ALA A 74 9.38 2.98 10.73
C ALA A 74 8.46 1.83 10.32
N VAL A 75 7.19 1.87 10.76
CA VAL A 75 6.17 0.87 10.39
C VAL A 75 5.98 0.84 8.88
N PHE A 76 5.94 2.01 8.22
CA PHE A 76 5.82 2.08 6.77
C PHE A 76 6.97 1.35 6.06
N ALA A 77 8.22 1.61 6.47
CA ALA A 77 9.37 0.94 5.87
C ALA A 77 9.33 -0.57 6.12
N ALA A 78 9.06 -0.98 7.37
CA ALA A 78 8.99 -2.37 7.78
C ALA A 78 7.89 -3.16 7.06
N THR A 79 6.73 -2.55 6.84
CA THR A 79 5.62 -3.15 6.06
C THR A 79 6.08 -3.54 4.66
N TYR A 80 6.74 -2.64 3.92
CA TYR A 80 7.15 -2.94 2.56
C TYR A 80 8.32 -3.92 2.47
N VAL A 81 9.25 -3.86 3.42
CA VAL A 81 10.30 -4.89 3.55
C VAL A 81 9.66 -6.26 3.79
N GLU A 82 8.66 -6.33 4.66
CA GLU A 82 7.96 -7.58 4.92
C GLU A 82 7.16 -8.08 3.71
N VAL A 83 6.49 -7.19 2.96
CA VAL A 83 5.83 -7.53 1.69
C VAL A 83 6.80 -8.18 0.72
N TRP A 84 8.02 -7.63 0.59
CA TRP A 84 9.07 -8.20 -0.24
C TRP A 84 9.42 -9.63 0.20
N TRP A 85 9.68 -9.84 1.50
CA TRP A 85 10.08 -11.15 2.02
C TRP A 85 8.96 -12.19 1.98
N LEU A 86 7.71 -11.77 2.16
CA LEU A 86 6.55 -12.67 2.22
C LEU A 86 5.84 -12.83 0.86
N ALA A 87 6.30 -12.18 -0.21
CA ALA A 87 5.65 -12.27 -1.52
C ALA A 87 5.53 -13.72 -2.02
N GLY A 88 6.50 -14.59 -1.73
CA GLY A 88 6.43 -16.02 -2.07
C GLY A 88 5.43 -16.83 -1.24
N SER A 89 5.03 -16.32 -0.08
CA SER A 89 4.00 -16.90 0.79
C SER A 89 2.60 -16.39 0.47
N HIS A 90 2.47 -15.42 -0.44
CA HIS A 90 1.18 -15.01 -0.98
C HIS A 90 0.70 -16.04 -2.02
N THR A 91 0.27 -17.20 -1.55
CA THR A 91 -0.10 -18.34 -2.39
C THR A 91 -1.55 -18.33 -2.87
N ASP A 92 -2.38 -17.47 -2.28
CA ASP A 92 -3.80 -17.41 -2.57
C ASP A 92 -4.12 -16.20 -3.46
N PRO A 93 -4.47 -16.41 -4.75
CA PRO A 93 -4.82 -15.33 -5.66
C PRO A 93 -6.17 -14.68 -5.35
N GLU A 94 -7.01 -15.29 -4.52
CA GLU A 94 -8.30 -14.72 -4.09
C GLU A 94 -8.13 -13.70 -2.96
N VAL A 95 -6.98 -13.70 -2.29
CA VAL A 95 -6.66 -12.70 -1.27
C VAL A 95 -6.25 -11.41 -1.95
N ASP A 96 -7.07 -10.37 -1.75
CA ASP A 96 -6.75 -9.02 -2.19
C ASP A 96 -5.42 -8.53 -1.55
N VAL A 97 -4.51 -8.06 -2.41
CA VAL A 97 -3.16 -7.64 -2.00
C VAL A 97 -3.20 -6.45 -1.05
N ILE A 98 -4.14 -5.51 -1.20
CA ILE A 98 -4.29 -4.38 -0.28
C ILE A 98 -4.74 -4.87 1.09
N ALA A 99 -5.73 -5.75 1.14
CA ALA A 99 -6.20 -6.35 2.39
C ALA A 99 -5.11 -7.20 3.08
N TRP A 100 -4.24 -7.85 2.31
CA TRP A 100 -3.07 -8.54 2.86
C TRP A 100 -2.03 -7.57 3.43
N ILE A 101 -1.71 -6.49 2.72
CA ILE A 101 -0.81 -5.45 3.22
C ILE A 101 -1.39 -4.77 4.47
N ASP A 102 -2.69 -4.52 4.52
CA ASP A 102 -3.34 -3.90 5.69
C ASP A 102 -3.24 -4.79 6.93
N ARG A 103 -3.32 -6.12 6.79
CA ARG A 103 -3.03 -7.06 7.89
C ARG A 103 -1.58 -6.98 8.40
N ILE A 104 -0.62 -6.77 7.51
CA ILE A 104 0.78 -6.51 7.89
C ILE A 104 0.88 -5.19 8.65
N VAL A 105 0.20 -4.14 8.16
CA VAL A 105 0.14 -2.82 8.81
C VAL A 105 -0.45 -2.93 10.21
N ASP A 106 -1.56 -3.63 10.38
CA ASP A 106 -2.20 -3.81 11.70
C ASP A 106 -1.25 -4.47 12.69
N ARG A 107 -0.62 -5.58 12.28
CA ARG A 107 0.34 -6.31 13.12
C ARG A 107 1.51 -5.43 13.54
N ARG A 108 2.14 -4.74 12.58
CA ARG A 108 3.28 -3.86 12.84
C ARG A 108 2.91 -2.64 13.68
N SER A 109 1.72 -2.08 13.48
CA SER A 109 1.23 -0.95 14.26
C SER A 109 0.97 -1.35 15.72
N ALA A 110 0.47 -2.58 15.95
CA ALA A 110 0.31 -3.12 17.30
C ALA A 110 1.65 -3.39 17.98
N GLU A 111 2.65 -3.90 17.23
CA GLU A 111 4.02 -4.11 17.73
C GLU A 111 4.74 -2.80 18.09
N ALA A 112 4.48 -1.72 17.33
CA ALA A 112 5.00 -0.38 17.65
C ALA A 112 4.43 0.16 18.97
N GLY A 113 3.21 -0.27 19.35
CA GLY A 113 2.56 0.01 20.63
C GLY A 113 2.20 1.49 20.87
N PRO A 114 1.29 1.78 21.82
CA PRO A 114 1.26 3.09 22.45
C PRO A 114 2.44 3.21 23.41
N ASP A 115 3.18 4.32 23.31
CA ASP A 115 4.30 4.67 24.18
C ASP A 115 3.95 4.34 25.66
N PRO A 116 4.61 3.36 26.31
CA PRO A 116 4.32 3.04 27.69
C PRO A 116 4.77 4.21 28.54
N VAL A 117 3.83 5.05 29.03
CA VAL A 117 4.01 6.24 29.90
C VAL A 117 5.49 6.49 30.16
N ALA A 118 6.15 7.12 29.19
CA ALA A 118 7.57 7.33 29.28
C ALA A 118 7.83 8.17 30.54
N PRO A 119 8.78 7.79 31.42
CA PRO A 119 9.24 8.71 32.44
C PRO A 119 9.66 10.03 31.76
N PRO A 120 9.58 11.18 32.44
CA PRO A 120 9.85 12.48 31.82
C PRO A 120 11.16 12.41 31.03
N LYS A 121 11.07 12.51 29.69
CA LYS A 121 12.26 12.50 28.83
C LYS A 121 13.12 13.69 29.25
N GLU A 122 14.28 13.40 29.84
CA GLU A 122 15.29 14.40 30.15
C GLU A 122 15.60 15.22 28.88
N PRO A 123 15.51 16.56 28.92
CA PRO A 123 15.77 17.41 27.76
C PRO A 123 17.27 17.37 27.43
N GLY A 124 17.67 16.41 26.61
CA GLY A 124 19.06 16.19 26.22
C GLY A 124 19.36 14.83 25.58
N SER A 125 18.45 13.85 25.68
CA SER A 125 18.61 12.59 24.96
C SER A 125 18.28 12.80 23.47
N VAL A 126 19.31 12.93 22.65
CA VAL A 126 19.19 12.86 21.19
C VAL A 126 18.56 11.52 20.86
N ASP A 127 17.40 11.54 20.20
CA ASP A 127 16.68 10.36 19.71
C ASP A 127 17.64 9.37 19.08
N ALA A 128 18.04 8.35 19.83
CA ALA A 128 18.67 7.17 19.28
C ALA A 128 17.55 6.44 18.53
N ALA A 129 17.33 6.82 17.26
CA ALA A 129 16.42 6.12 16.38
C ALA A 129 16.67 4.62 16.53
N ASP A 130 15.61 3.88 16.87
CA ASP A 130 15.72 2.43 17.08
C ASP A 130 16.48 1.81 15.89
N PRO A 131 17.60 1.10 16.13
CA PRO A 131 18.41 0.52 15.07
C PRO A 131 17.61 -0.40 14.13
N GLN A 132 16.49 -0.97 14.58
CA GLN A 132 15.59 -1.74 13.72
C GLN A 132 14.84 -0.86 12.71
N HIS A 133 14.43 0.35 13.12
CA HIS A 133 13.75 1.30 12.24
C HIS A 133 14.66 1.79 11.12
N LEU A 134 15.92 2.10 11.45
CA LEU A 134 16.93 2.50 10.48
C LEU A 134 17.22 1.38 9.48
N ARG A 135 17.28 0.12 9.96
CA ARG A 135 17.51 -1.04 9.10
C ARG A 135 16.42 -1.21 8.05
N ALA A 136 15.14 -1.15 8.45
CA ALA A 136 14.02 -1.30 7.52
C ALA A 136 14.00 -0.18 6.47
N ALA A 137 14.32 1.07 6.85
CA ALA A 137 14.38 2.20 5.93
C ALA A 137 15.51 2.05 4.89
N LEU A 138 16.69 1.59 5.32
CA LEU A 138 17.82 1.32 4.42
C LEU A 138 17.51 0.18 3.45
N GLU A 139 16.90 -0.89 3.96
CA GLU A 139 16.52 -2.03 3.13
C GLU A 139 15.46 -1.66 2.10
N LEU A 140 14.43 -0.91 2.50
CA LEU A 140 13.45 -0.39 1.55
C LEU A 140 14.10 0.54 0.52
N SER A 141 15.02 1.41 0.93
CA SER A 141 15.74 2.28 -0.01
C SER A 141 16.54 1.49 -1.04
N SER A 142 17.17 0.39 -0.61
CA SER A 142 17.89 -0.54 -1.48
C SER A 142 16.96 -1.26 -2.47
N LEU A 143 15.79 -1.73 -2.00
CA LEU A 143 14.78 -2.37 -2.85
C LEU A 143 14.21 -1.42 -3.90
N LEU A 144 13.99 -0.15 -3.52
CA LEU A 144 13.45 0.87 -4.42
C LEU A 144 14.51 1.49 -5.34
N GLY A 145 15.80 1.30 -5.06
CA GLY A 145 16.90 1.98 -5.77
C GLY A 145 16.90 3.51 -5.58
N ARG A 146 16.22 4.03 -4.56
CA ARG A 146 16.08 5.46 -4.25
C ARG A 146 15.85 5.70 -2.75
N PRO A 147 16.28 6.84 -2.19
CA PRO A 147 16.12 7.13 -0.76
C PRO A 147 14.65 7.25 -0.35
N VAL A 148 14.29 6.61 0.77
CA VAL A 148 12.93 6.66 1.37
C VAL A 148 12.68 7.99 2.10
N ASP A 149 13.71 8.71 2.54
CA ASP A 149 13.57 10.02 3.19
C ASP A 149 12.90 11.06 2.28
N SER A 150 13.09 10.94 0.95
CA SER A 150 12.39 11.76 -0.03
C SER A 150 10.87 11.51 -0.04
N LEU A 151 10.41 10.37 0.48
CA LEU A 151 9.00 9.96 0.50
C LEU A 151 8.31 10.34 1.81
N THR A 152 9.04 10.45 2.91
CA THR A 152 8.52 10.92 4.20
C THR A 152 8.58 12.43 4.33
N ARG A 153 9.56 13.09 3.71
CA ARG A 153 9.78 14.54 3.81
C ARG A 153 8.79 15.38 2.97
N LEU A 154 8.11 14.79 1.98
CA LEU A 154 7.09 15.47 1.17
C LEU A 154 5.79 15.77 1.96
N ASP A 155 5.60 15.16 3.13
CA ASP A 155 4.39 15.33 3.96
C ASP A 155 4.61 16.11 5.27
N LEU A 156 5.86 16.40 5.66
CA LEU A 156 6.13 17.24 6.85
C LEU A 156 6.08 18.75 6.57
N GLY A 157 5.79 19.15 5.33
CA GLY A 157 5.82 20.54 4.85
C GLY A 157 4.47 21.19 4.55
N ARG A 158 3.34 20.58 4.96
CA ARG A 158 2.01 21.20 4.82
C ARG A 158 1.14 20.96 6.05
N CYS A 159 1.29 21.86 7.01
CA CYS A 159 0.22 22.39 7.85
C CYS A 159 0.41 23.89 7.92
#